data_AF-A0AAD2BXA8-F1
#
_entry.id   AF-A0AAD2BXA8-F1
#
_cell.length_a   1.000
_cell.length_b   1.000
_cell.length_c   1.000
_cell.angle_alpha   90.00
_cell.angle_beta   90.00
_cell.angle_gamma   90.00
#
_symmetry.space_group_name_H-M   'P 1'
#
loop_
_entity.id
_entity.type
_entity.pdbx_description
1 polymer ?
#
loop_
_entity_poly.entity_id
_entity_poly.type
_entity_poly.pdbx_seq_one_letter_code
_entity_poly.pdbx_strand_id
1 'polypeptide(L)' 'MARTPTTQRSTAEPAPAEQLPVTYRDTKFKARTLLPPSGGVLAVQGGEVATADPDEIAWLDRHPDFERAAE' A
#
# COMPACT_ATOMS: atom_id res chain seq x y z
N MET A 1 8.79 4.44 36.80
CA MET A 1 9.00 3.92 35.43
C MET A 1 7.73 3.17 35.03
N ALA A 2 6.80 3.79 34.29
CA ALA A 2 5.60 3.11 33.80
C ALA A 2 5.42 3.47 32.32
N ARG A 3 5.61 2.49 31.44
CA ARG A 3 5.41 2.61 29.99
C ARG A 3 3.95 2.24 29.72
N THR A 4 3.10 3.23 29.47
CA THR A 4 1.75 3.00 28.94
C THR A 4 1.84 2.77 27.44
N PRO A 5 1.22 1.71 26.88
CA PRO A 5 1.08 1.57 25.44
C PRO A 5 0.08 2.63 24.95
N THR A 6 0.51 3.45 24.00
CA THR A 6 -0.39 4.35 23.27
C THR A 6 -1.41 3.50 22.53
N THR A 7 -2.66 3.54 23.00
CA THR A 7 -3.85 3.19 22.22
C THR A 7 -3.82 4.02 20.93
N GLN A 8 -3.43 3.39 19.82
CA GLN A 8 -3.59 3.98 18.50
C GLN A 8 -5.10 4.00 18.23
N ARG A 9 -5.69 5.18 18.35
CA ARG A 9 -7.05 5.45 17.91
C ARG A 9 -7.00 5.39 16.38
N SER A 10 -7.18 4.19 15.81
CA SER A 10 -7.45 4.04 14.39
C SER A 10 -8.77 4.75 14.13
N THR A 11 -8.67 5.98 13.62
CA THR A 11 -9.79 6.67 13.02
C THR A 11 -10.29 5.77 11.90
N ALA A 12 -11.47 5.17 12.08
CA ALA A 12 -12.21 4.57 11.00
C ALA A 12 -12.63 5.73 10.07
N GLU A 13 -11.77 6.01 9.11
CA GLU A 13 -12.05 6.85 7.96
C GLU A 13 -13.20 6.18 7.17
N PRO A 14 -14.15 6.94 6.60
CA PRO A 14 -15.35 6.38 5.99
C PRO A 14 -14.93 5.39 4.90
N ALA A 15 -15.45 4.16 4.96
CA ALA A 15 -15.20 3.14 3.95
C ALA A 15 -15.48 3.73 2.55
N PRO A 16 -14.45 3.98 1.72
CA PRO A 16 -14.68 4.31 0.32
C PRO A 16 -15.32 3.08 -0.30
N ALA A 17 -16.31 3.28 -1.18
CA ALA A 17 -16.98 2.22 -1.94
C ALA A 17 -16.00 1.08 -2.27
N GLU A 18 -16.31 -0.17 -1.90
CA GLU A 18 -15.45 -1.34 -2.07
C GLU A 18 -14.81 -1.41 -3.47
N GLN A 19 -13.67 -0.74 -3.62
CA GLN A 19 -12.83 -0.80 -4.79
C GLN A 19 -12.02 -2.08 -4.64
N LEU A 20 -12.15 -2.97 -5.63
CA LEU A 20 -11.38 -4.20 -5.62
C LEU A 20 -9.88 -3.84 -5.60
N PRO A 21 -9.09 -4.43 -4.69
CA PRO A 21 -7.68 -4.13 -4.60
C PRO A 21 -6.99 -4.54 -5.90
N VAL A 22 -6.18 -3.65 -6.45
CA VAL A 22 -5.35 -3.91 -7.62
C VAL A 22 -4.01 -4.44 -7.13
N THR A 23 -3.59 -5.59 -7.69
CA THR A 23 -2.29 -6.19 -7.39
C THR A 23 -1.25 -5.70 -8.38
N TYR A 24 -0.07 -5.38 -7.86
CA TYR A 24 1.10 -4.99 -8.62
C TYR A 24 2.26 -5.90 -8.29
N ARG A 25 3.04 -6.24 -9.31
CA ARG A 25 4.27 -7.00 -9.22
C ARG A 25 5.46 -6.04 -9.26
N ASP A 26 6.33 -6.17 -8.27
CA ASP A 26 7.63 -5.53 -8.23
C ASP A 26 8.65 -6.33 -9.05
N THR A 27 9.23 -5.68 -10.06
CA THR A 27 10.19 -6.29 -10.98
C THR A 27 11.63 -6.20 -10.47
N LYS A 28 11.90 -5.41 -9.43
CA LYS A 28 13.25 -5.15 -8.91
C LYS A 28 13.52 -5.88 -7.60
N PHE A 29 12.55 -5.93 -6.70
CA PHE A 29 12.71 -6.42 -5.33
C PHE A 29 11.66 -7.46 -4.96
N LYS A 30 12.06 -8.45 -4.17
CA LYS A 30 11.14 -9.44 -3.58
C LYS A 30 10.46 -8.95 -2.30
N ALA A 31 11.04 -7.96 -1.63
CA ALA A 31 10.40 -7.29 -0.51
C ALA A 31 10.97 -5.88 -0.36
N ARG A 32 10.10 -4.88 -0.18
CA ARG A 32 10.47 -3.52 0.21
C ARG A 32 9.26 -2.79 0.77
N THR A 33 9.53 -1.76 1.57
CA THR A 33 8.51 -0.81 2.03
C THR A 33 8.55 0.43 1.15
N LEU A 34 7.41 0.82 0.61
CA LEU A 34 7.23 2.03 -0.18
C LEU A 34 6.52 3.07 0.69
N LEU A 35 6.90 4.32 0.49
CA LEU A 35 6.30 5.47 1.15
C LEU A 35 5.77 6.41 0.05
N PRO A 36 4.52 6.20 -0.42
CA PRO A 36 3.91 7.08 -1.39
C PRO A 36 3.76 8.50 -0.83
N PRO A 37 3.73 9.53 -1.70
CA PRO A 37 3.55 10.92 -1.27
C PRO A 37 2.18 11.19 -0.63
N SER A 38 1.20 10.29 -0.79
CA SER A 38 -0.08 10.31 -0.05
C SER A 38 0.10 10.10 1.46
N GLY A 39 1.27 9.62 1.90
CA GLY A 39 1.58 9.40 3.32
C GLY A 39 1.27 7.99 3.81
N GLY A 40 0.77 7.10 2.94
CA GLY A 40 0.57 5.69 3.20
C GLY A 40 1.89 4.90 3.34
N VAL A 41 1.76 3.63 3.73
CA VAL A 41 2.87 2.67 3.74
C VAL A 41 2.44 1.43 2.98
N LEU A 42 3.13 1.16 1.88
CA LEU A 42 2.88 -0.02 1.05
C LEU A 42 4.00 -1.05 1.26
N ALA A 43 3.63 -2.25 1.69
CA ALA A 43 4.58 -3.35 1.86
C ALA A 43 4.54 -4.26 0.64
N VAL A 44 5.64 -4.30 -0.10
CA VAL A 44 5.87 -5.32 -1.12
C VAL A 44 6.35 -6.60 -0.42
N GLN A 45 5.66 -7.72 -0.64
CA GLN A 45 6.01 -9.03 -0.11
C GLN A 45 5.93 -10.07 -1.22
N GLY A 46 6.92 -10.95 -1.33
CA GLY A 46 7.00 -11.92 -2.44
C GLY A 46 7.26 -11.28 -3.81
N GLY A 47 7.46 -9.97 -3.87
CA GLY A 47 7.50 -9.17 -5.08
C GLY A 47 6.12 -8.69 -5.51
N GLU A 48 5.13 -8.66 -4.62
CA GLU A 48 3.78 -8.21 -4.90
C GLU A 48 3.28 -7.22 -3.85
N VAL A 49 2.41 -6.31 -4.26
CA VAL A 49 1.72 -5.35 -3.39
C VAL A 49 0.31 -5.15 -3.92
N ALA A 50 -0.68 -5.11 -3.02
CA ALA A 50 -2.07 -4.87 -3.37
C ALA A 50 -2.56 -3.59 -2.69
N THR A 51 -3.27 -2.76 -3.43
CA THR A 51 -3.91 -1.55 -2.90
C THR A 51 -5.23 -1.27 -3.59
N ALA A 52 -6.19 -0.76 -2.85
CA ALA A 52 -7.47 -0.25 -3.36
C ALA A 52 -7.49 1.28 -3.42
N ASP A 53 -6.46 1.96 -2.91
CA ASP A 53 -6.41 3.42 -2.83
C ASP A 53 -6.08 4.03 -4.20
N PRO A 54 -6.91 4.94 -4.74
CA PRO A 54 -6.70 5.53 -6.06
C PRO A 54 -5.39 6.31 -6.21
N ASP A 55 -4.91 7.00 -5.16
CA ASP A 55 -3.66 7.76 -5.19
C ASP A 55 -2.45 6.82 -5.19
N GLU A 56 -2.52 5.74 -4.42
CA GLU A 56 -1.50 4.69 -4.42
C GLU A 56 -1.45 3.93 -5.75
N ILE A 57 -2.61 3.60 -6.32
CA ILE A 57 -2.75 3.01 -7.67
C ILE A 57 -2.11 3.92 -8.72
N ALA A 58 -2.45 5.22 -8.73
CA ALA A 58 -1.88 6.18 -9.68
C ALA A 58 -0.37 6.40 -9.48
N TRP A 59 0.14 6.21 -8.26
CA TRP A 59 1.56 6.25 -7.97
C TRP A 59 2.29 5.00 -8.49
N LEU A 60 1.74 3.81 -8.24
CA LEU A 60 2.29 2.53 -8.73
C LEU A 60 2.24 2.44 -10.26
N ASP A 61 1.16 2.92 -10.91
CA ASP A 61 1.03 2.93 -12.37
C ASP A 61 2.09 3.77 -13.08
N ARG A 62 2.57 4.84 -12.43
CA ARG A 62 3.63 5.70 -12.98
C ARG A 62 5.03 5.21 -12.65
N HIS A 63 5.15 4.17 -11.83
CA HIS A 63 6.44 3.72 -11.31
C HIS A 63 7.00 2.60 -12.20
N PRO A 64 8.17 2.77 -12.83
CA PRO A 64 8.68 1.84 -13.84
C PRO A 64 9.08 0.46 -13.29
N ASP A 65 9.21 0.34 -11.98
CA ASP A 65 9.52 -0.94 -11.32
C ASP A 65 8.29 -1.82 -11.09
N PHE A 66 7.07 -1.30 -11.27
CA PHE A 66 5.84 -2.02 -10.98
C PHE A 66 5.04 -2.31 -12.25
N GLU A 67 4.52 -3.53 -12.32
CA GLU A 67 3.61 -3.97 -13.37
C GLU A 67 2.30 -4.41 -12.73
N ARG A 68 1.15 -4.06 -13.30
CA ARG A 68 -0.14 -4.59 -12.81
C ARG A 68 -0.16 -6.11 -13.01
N ALA A 69 -0.36 -6.86 -11.93
CA ALA A 69 -0.66 -8.27 -12.02
C ALA A 69 -2.14 -8.38 -12.42
N ALA A 70 -2.41 -8.67 -13.69
CA ALA A 70 -3.75 -9.06 -14.09
C ALA A 70 -4.13 -10.35 -13.35
N GLU A 71 -5.34 -10.40 -12.80
CA GLU A 71 -5.90 -11.59 -12.11
C GLU A 71 -5.72 -12.88 -12.91
#